data_AF-A0A3Q3JG57-F1
#
_entry.id   AF-A0A3Q3JG57-F1
#
_cell.length_a   1.000
_cell.length_b   1.000
_cell.length_c   1.000
_cell.angle_alpha   90.00
_cell.angle_beta   90.00
_cell.angle_gamma   90.00
#
_symmetry.space_group_name_H-M   'P 1'
#
loop_
_entity.id
_entity.type
_entity.pdbx_description
1 polymer ?
#
loop_
_entity_poly.entity_id
_entity_poly.type
_entity_poly.pdbx_seq_one_letter_code
_entity_poly.pdbx_strand_id
1 'polypeptide(L)'
;KKMSRTEEVNKMTENIYKGILDQFNPSLKNFVTMGKHYEKALTGVTVAAKGYFDALVKLGELASDSQGSKELGDTLFQMAEVHRQIQVQLEDVPNRAPSSWPPTCPASPQASYPPW
;
A
#
# COMPACT_ATOMS: atom_id res chain seq x y z
N LYS A 1 34.86 39.12 10.99
CA LYS A 1 34.70 38.25 12.18
C LYS A 1 34.77 36.82 11.68
N LYS A 2 35.86 36.08 11.95
CA LYS A 2 35.99 34.67 11.54
C LYS A 2 35.02 33.87 12.39
N MET A 3 34.05 33.17 11.78
CA MET A 3 33.17 32.28 12.54
C MET A 3 34.03 31.21 13.21
N SER A 4 33.76 30.93 14.48
CA SER A 4 34.45 29.81 15.13
C SER A 4 33.91 28.51 14.55
N ARG A 5 34.76 27.48 14.48
CA ARG A 5 34.38 26.14 13.99
C ARG A 5 33.12 25.60 14.70
N THR A 6 32.95 25.97 15.97
CA THR A 6 31.79 25.62 16.79
C THR A 6 30.50 26.30 16.32
N GLU A 7 30.56 27.56 15.87
CA GLU A 7 29.41 28.28 15.31
C GLU A 7 28.96 27.69 13.96
N GLU A 8 29.92 27.24 13.14
CA GLU A 8 29.61 26.57 11.86
C GLU A 8 28.89 25.24 12.08
N VAL A 9 29.33 24.43 13.05
CA VAL A 9 28.70 23.15 13.39
C VAL A 9 27.30 23.37 13.99
N ASN A 10 27.14 24.36 14.88
CA ASN A 10 25.82 24.70 15.41
C ASN A 10 24.85 25.13 14.30
N LYS A 11 25.29 25.99 13.39
CA LYS A 11 24.48 26.44 12.25
C LYS A 11 24.11 25.29 11.31
N MET A 12 25.05 24.38 11.05
CA MET A 12 24.78 23.19 10.24
C MET A 12 23.74 22.28 10.91
N THR A 13 23.87 22.08 12.23
CA THR A 13 22.92 21.28 13.02
C THR A 13 21.52 21.88 12.98
N GLU A 14 21.40 23.19 13.18
CA GLU A 14 20.12 23.91 13.10
C GLU A 14 19.49 23.82 11.70
N ASN A 15 20.31 23.94 10.64
CA ASN A 15 19.85 23.79 9.26
C ASN A 15 19.32 22.38 8.98
N ILE A 16 19.94 21.34 9.54
CA ILE A 16 19.45 19.96 9.41
C ILE A 16 18.08 19.83 10.08
N TYR A 17 17.93 20.31 11.31
CA TYR A 17 16.64 20.26 12.01
C TYR A 17 15.55 21.03 11.27
N LYS A 18 15.85 22.23 10.76
CA LYS A 18 14.93 22.99 9.91
C LYS A 18 14.59 22.23 8.63
N GLY A 19 15.56 21.64 7.95
CA GLY A 19 15.33 20.83 6.75
C GLY A 19 14.40 19.65 7.00
N ILE A 20 14.54 18.97 8.15
CA ILE A 20 13.67 17.86 8.52
C ILE A 20 12.23 18.35 8.76
N LEU A 21 12.08 19.42 9.55
CA LEU A 21 10.77 19.94 9.93
C LEU A 21 10.01 20.56 8.76
N ASP A 22 10.71 21.34 7.92
CA ASP A 22 10.09 22.19 6.91
C ASP A 22 10.02 21.53 5.53
N GLN A 23 10.88 20.56 5.21
CA GLN A 23 10.85 19.87 3.91
C GLN A 23 10.55 18.37 4.04
N PHE A 24 11.30 17.65 4.88
CA PHE A 24 11.18 16.20 4.92
C PHE A 24 9.82 15.75 5.45
N ASN A 25 9.39 16.27 6.60
CA ASN A 25 8.12 15.90 7.23
C ASN A 25 6.89 16.22 6.35
N PRO A 26 6.77 17.40 5.72
CA PRO A 26 5.71 17.68 4.75
C PRO A 26 5.74 16.75 3.53
N SER A 27 6.94 16.48 2.98
CA SER A 27 7.10 15.56 1.85
C SER A 27 6.66 14.14 2.20
N LEU A 28 6.97 13.68 3.41
CA LEU A 28 6.58 12.37 3.90
C LEU A 28 5.05 12.25 4.09
N LYS A 29 4.40 13.31 4.61
CA LYS A 29 2.94 13.38 4.68
C LYS A 29 2.29 13.31 3.30
N ASN A 30 2.85 14.04 2.33
CA ASN A 30 2.38 13.98 0.94
C ASN A 30 2.57 12.57 0.35
N PHE A 31 3.72 11.94 0.58
CA PHE A 31 4.00 10.58 0.15
C PHE A 31 2.99 9.56 0.71
N VAL A 32 2.70 9.62 2.01
CA VAL A 32 1.67 8.77 2.64
C VAL A 32 0.29 9.01 2.02
N THR A 33 -0.03 10.27 1.70
CA THR A 33 -1.31 10.62 1.06
C THR A 33 -1.40 10.03 -0.35
N MET A 34 -0.31 10.09 -1.13
CA MET A 34 -0.25 9.44 -2.44
C MET A 34 -0.32 7.91 -2.33
N GLY A 35 0.29 7.33 -1.30
CA GLY A 35 0.15 5.90 -0.99
C GLY A 35 -1.32 5.48 -0.78
N LYS A 36 -2.09 6.28 -0.02
CA LYS A 36 -3.54 6.03 0.17
C LYS A 36 -4.34 6.17 -1.12
N HIS A 37 -4.00 7.14 -1.97
CA HIS A 37 -4.63 7.25 -3.29
C HIS A 37 -4.33 6.04 -4.17
N TYR A 38 -3.10 5.55 -4.14
CA TYR A 38 -2.69 4.36 -4.88
C TYR A 38 -3.43 3.10 -4.40
N GLU A 39 -3.52 2.89 -3.08
CA GLU A 39 -4.30 1.80 -2.48
C GLU A 39 -5.77 1.83 -2.93
N LYS A 40 -6.40 3.02 -2.92
CA LYS A 40 -7.78 3.19 -3.37
C LYS A 40 -7.94 2.87 -4.86
N ALA A 41 -6.99 3.27 -5.70
CA ALA A 41 -7.00 2.96 -7.13
C ALA A 41 -6.92 1.45 -7.37
N LEU A 42 -6.01 0.75 -6.68
CA LEU A 42 -5.88 -0.71 -6.77
C LEU A 42 -7.14 -1.43 -6.31
N THR A 43 -7.76 -0.97 -5.22
CA THR A 43 -9.04 -1.51 -4.75
C THR A 43 -10.13 -1.34 -5.80
N GLY A 44 -10.22 -0.15 -6.42
CA GLY A 44 -11.18 0.11 -7.50
C GLY A 44 -10.97 -0.80 -8.72
N VAL A 45 -9.73 -1.02 -9.13
CA VAL A 45 -9.38 -1.95 -10.22
C VAL A 45 -9.79 -3.38 -9.86
N THR A 46 -9.55 -3.81 -8.62
CA THR A 46 -9.91 -5.17 -8.17
C THR A 46 -11.41 -5.40 -8.21
N VAL A 47 -12.22 -4.41 -7.79
CA VAL A 47 -13.69 -4.49 -7.87
C VAL A 47 -14.17 -4.54 -9.32
N ALA A 48 -13.60 -3.70 -10.20
CA ALA A 48 -13.94 -3.71 -11.62
C ALA A 48 -13.56 -5.04 -12.29
N ALA A 49 -12.39 -5.58 -11.97
CA ALA A 49 -11.93 -6.88 -12.45
C ALA A 49 -12.87 -8.01 -12.02
N LYS A 50 -13.30 -8.02 -10.75
CA LYS A 50 -14.28 -8.99 -10.27
C LYS A 50 -15.58 -8.94 -11.08
N GLY A 51 -16.13 -7.75 -11.32
CA GLY A 51 -17.33 -7.60 -12.13
C GLY A 51 -17.16 -8.09 -13.57
N TYR A 52 -15.98 -7.87 -14.16
CA TYR A 52 -15.63 -8.41 -15.48
C TYR A 52 -15.61 -9.94 -15.50
N PHE A 53 -14.95 -10.57 -14.53
CA PHE A 53 -14.91 -12.04 -14.42
C PHE A 53 -16.27 -12.64 -14.12
N ASP A 54 -17.08 -12.04 -13.26
CA ASP A 54 -18.45 -12.50 -12.98
C ASP A 54 -19.30 -12.50 -14.27
N ALA A 55 -19.16 -11.48 -15.12
CA ALA A 55 -19.83 -11.43 -16.42
C ALA A 55 -19.29 -12.50 -17.39
N LEU A 56 -17.98 -12.72 -17.40
CA LEU A 56 -17.34 -13.75 -18.23
C LEU A 56 -17.79 -15.17 -17.84
N VAL A 57 -17.89 -15.46 -16.53
CA VAL A 57 -18.38 -16.74 -16.01
C VAL A 57 -19.82 -16.99 -16.46
N LYS A 58 -20.71 -15.99 -16.34
CA LYS A 58 -22.10 -16.11 -16.83
C LYS A 58 -22.18 -16.39 -18.32
N LEU A 59 -21.31 -15.76 -19.13
CA LEU A 59 -21.23 -16.08 -20.56
C LEU A 59 -20.75 -17.52 -20.79
N GLY A 60 -19.78 -18.02 -20.01
CA GLY A 60 -19.32 -19.40 -20.06
C GLY A 60 -20.37 -20.43 -19.65
N GLU A 61 -21.22 -20.10 -18.67
CA GLU A 61 -22.38 -20.91 -18.26
C GLU A 61 -23.40 -21.00 -19.41
N LEU A 62 -23.79 -19.86 -19.98
CA LEU A 62 -24.69 -19.80 -21.15
C LEU A 62 -24.14 -20.57 -22.36
N ALA A 63 -22.83 -20.49 -22.60
CA ALA A 63 -22.18 -21.26 -23.65
C ALA A 63 -22.11 -22.76 -23.34
N SER A 64 -21.94 -23.16 -22.08
CA SER A 64 -21.91 -24.58 -21.66
C SER A 64 -23.28 -25.24 -21.71
N ASP A 65 -24.35 -24.49 -21.45
CA ASP A 65 -25.73 -24.94 -21.66
C ASP A 65 -26.09 -25.05 -23.15
N SER A 66 -25.23 -24.56 -24.05
CA SER A 66 -25.38 -24.76 -25.49
C SER A 66 -24.81 -26.13 -25.92
N GLN A 67 -25.57 -26.85 -26.73
CA GLN A 67 -25.30 -28.24 -27.14
C GLN A 67 -24.04 -28.42 -28.03
N GLY A 68 -23.21 -27.38 -28.23
CA GLY A 68 -22.07 -27.37 -29.16
C GLY A 68 -20.80 -26.62 -28.71
N SER A 69 -20.66 -26.19 -27.46
CA SER A 69 -19.50 -25.36 -27.03
C SER A 69 -18.86 -25.73 -25.69
N LYS A 70 -19.03 -26.99 -25.26
CA LYS A 70 -18.57 -27.52 -23.97
C LYS A 70 -17.06 -27.31 -23.70
N GLU A 71 -16.23 -27.45 -24.73
CA GLU A 71 -14.77 -27.27 -24.64
C GLU A 71 -14.35 -25.80 -24.41
N LEU A 72 -15.18 -24.85 -24.82
CA LEU A 72 -14.99 -23.42 -24.56
C LEU A 72 -15.27 -23.09 -23.09
N GLY A 73 -16.25 -23.77 -22.49
CA GLY A 73 -16.55 -23.69 -21.05
C GLY A 73 -15.39 -24.17 -20.19
N ASP A 74 -14.77 -25.31 -20.55
CA ASP A 74 -13.60 -25.84 -19.85
C ASP A 74 -12.39 -24.89 -19.92
N THR A 75 -12.17 -24.25 -21.08
CA THR A 75 -11.09 -23.28 -21.26
C THR A 75 -11.29 -22.03 -20.38
N LEU A 76 -12.52 -21.54 -20.27
CA LEU A 76 -12.87 -20.40 -19.41
C LEU A 76 -12.72 -20.75 -17.92
N PHE A 77 -13.05 -21.99 -17.52
CA PHE A 77 -12.83 -22.48 -16.15
C PHE A 77 -11.35 -22.58 -15.80
N GLN A 78 -10.50 -23.03 -16.73
CA GLN A 78 -9.06 -23.08 -16.53
C GLN A 78 -8.46 -21.68 -16.36
N MET A 79 -8.94 -20.69 -17.12
CA MET A 79 -8.51 -19.29 -16.95
C MET A 79 -8.93 -18.71 -15.59
N ALA A 80 -10.14 -19.02 -15.12
CA ALA A 80 -10.62 -18.61 -13.81
C ALA A 80 -9.81 -19.23 -12.66
N GLU A 81 -9.39 -20.50 -12.78
CA GLU A 81 -8.58 -21.17 -11.76
C GLU A 81 -7.14 -20.65 -11.70
N VAL A 82 -6.54 -20.30 -12.85
CA VAL A 82 -5.22 -19.62 -12.87
C VAL A 82 -5.30 -18.26 -12.16
N HIS A 83 -6.37 -17.50 -12.39
CA HIS A 83 -6.60 -16.23 -11.70
C HIS A 83 -6.81 -16.42 -10.19
N ARG A 84 -7.53 -17.47 -9.78
CA ARG A 84 -7.74 -17.82 -8.36
C ARG A 84 -6.42 -18.16 -7.66
N GLN A 85 -5.53 -18.90 -8.33
CA GLN A 85 -4.21 -19.25 -7.78
C GLN A 85 -3.28 -18.04 -7.63
N ILE A 86 -3.32 -17.09 -8.58
CA ILE A 86 -2.58 -15.83 -8.48
C ILE A 86 -3.09 -14.98 -7.31
N GLN A 87 -4.41 -14.95 -7.10
CA GLN A 87 -5.01 -14.20 -6.00
C GLN A 87 -4.68 -14.78 -4.62
N VAL A 88 -4.67 -16.12 -4.50
CA VAL A 88 -4.23 -16.80 -3.26
C VAL A 88 -2.75 -16.54 -2.95
N GLN A 89 -1.87 -16.48 -3.96
CA GLN A 89 -0.46 -16.14 -3.73
C GLN A 89 -0.25 -14.66 -3.32
N LEU A 90 -1.14 -13.75 -3.73
CA LEU A 90 -1.09 -12.34 -3.34
C LEU A 90 -1.60 -12.13 -1.89
N GLU A 91 -2.54 -12.95 -1.44
CA GLU A 91 -3.08 -12.95 -0.07
C GLU A 91 -2.14 -13.58 0.99
N ASP A 92 -1.08 -14.29 0.57
CA ASP A 92 -0.06 -14.87 1.46
C ASP A 92 1.11 -13.91 1.78
N VAL A 93 1.22 -12.78 1.08
CA VAL A 93 2.26 -11.75 1.31
C VAL A 93 2.08 -10.95 2.62
N PRO A 94 0.85 -10.66 3.14
CA PRO A 94 0.67 -9.94 4.40
C PRO A 94 1.03 -10.75 5.65
N ASN A 95 1.04 -12.09 5.60
CA ASN A 95 1.39 -12.95 6.74
C ASN A 95 2.91 -13.08 6.97
N ARG A 96 3.72 -12.38 6.17
CA ARG A 96 5.17 -12.25 6.38
C ARG A 96 5.58 -10.89 6.95
N ALA A 97 4.64 -10.11 7.48
CA ALA A 97 4.97 -9.04 8.40
C ALA A 97 5.53 -9.67 9.69
N PRO A 98 6.77 -9.35 10.11
CA PRO A 98 7.32 -9.95 11.30
C PRO A 98 6.47 -9.55 12.51
N SER A 99 6.06 -10.54 13.29
CA SER A 99 5.42 -10.43 14.61
C SER A 99 6.30 -9.71 15.66
N SER A 100 7.33 -8.99 15.22
CA SER A 100 8.27 -8.22 16.03
C SER A 100 7.98 -6.72 16.04
N TRP A 101 6.94 -6.23 15.36
CA TRP A 101 6.47 -4.85 15.54
C TRP A 101 5.56 -4.78 16.76
N PRO A 102 5.95 -4.08 17.85
CA PRO A 102 5.13 -4.00 19.04
C PRO A 102 3.85 -3.18 18.75
N PRO A 103 2.67 -3.64 19.22
CA PRO A 103 1.42 -2.90 19.11
C PRO A 103 1.31 -1.92 20.28
N THR A 104 2.22 -0.95 20.43
CA THR A 104 2.09 0.06 21.48
C THR A 104 2.76 1.37 21.10
N CYS A 105 2.00 2.28 20.50
CA CYS A 105 2.09 3.68 20.90
C CYS A 105 0.91 3.94 21.85
N PRO A 106 1.08 3.84 23.18
CA PRO A 106 0.14 4.49 24.07
C PRO A 106 0.33 5.99 23.82
N ALA A 107 -0.75 6.65 23.40
CA ALA A 107 -0.87 8.07 23.65
C ALA A 107 -0.59 8.31 25.14
N SER A 108 0.41 9.14 25.45
CA SER A 108 0.66 9.60 26.81
C SER A 108 1.28 11.00 26.81
N PRO A 109 0.99 11.79 27.86
CA PRO A 109 0.72 13.21 27.76
C PRO A 109 1.86 14.07 28.33
N GLN A 110 1.89 15.34 27.94
CA GLN A 110 2.60 16.42 28.64
C GLN A 110 4.09 16.17 28.95
N ALA A 111 4.96 16.34 27.96
CA ALA A 111 6.36 16.64 28.25
C ALA A 111 6.49 18.12 28.63
N SER A 112 6.45 18.40 29.93
CA SER A 112 6.92 19.67 30.50
C SER A 112 8.45 19.67 30.44
N TYR A 113 9.04 20.60 29.69
CA TYR A 113 10.49 20.77 29.62
C TYR A 113 11.01 21.45 30.91
N PRO A 114 12.13 20.98 31.51
CA PRO A 114 12.80 21.74 32.57
C PRO A 114 13.55 22.94 31.97
N PRO A 115 13.67 24.07 32.69
CA PRO A 115 14.37 25.24 32.19
C PRO A 115 15.85 25.17 32.59
N TRP A 116 16.74 24.92 31.62
CA TRP A 116 18.13 25.39 31.65
C TRP A 116 18.60 25.64 30.22
#